data_AF-A0A2Z6CLV6-F1
#
_entry.id   AF-A0A2Z6CLV6-F1
#
_cell.length_a   1.000
_cell.length_b   1.000
_cell.length_c   1.000
_cell.angle_alpha   90.00
_cell.angle_beta   90.00
_cell.angle_gamma   90.00
#
_symmetry.space_group_name_H-M   'P 1'
#
loop_
_entity.id
_entity.type
_entity.pdbx_description
1 polymer ?
#
loop_
_entity_poly.entity_id
_entity_poly.type
_entity_poly.pdbx_seq_one_letter_code
_entity_poly.pdbx_strand_id
1 'polypeptide(L)'
;MNGVNINLYLLLENLLFLIVATSLTGILSRVWKHTKPYTLPLPFPWWYKWWFLSIQLLGVLLPLPIMLLWGVWWKHSTVLAVLGWYFMILGLQILFEVVTLRKLQNVVWVLVPYIYLPYRFWQLYEGSTLLSSEPELLWVRYLLIFELVLWIVNYAIDVSQLPRLFRWEVDSTSLTANS
;
A
#
# COMPACT_ATOMS: atom_id res chain seq x y z
N MET A 1 -24.99 11.16 0.68
CA MET A 1 -24.15 12.24 0.10
C MET A 1 -24.34 12.24 -1.40
N ASN A 2 -24.44 13.40 -2.05
CA ASN A 2 -24.50 13.46 -3.51
C ASN A 2 -23.10 13.26 -4.10
N GLY A 3 -22.99 12.79 -5.35
CA GLY A 3 -21.70 12.39 -5.97
C GLY A 3 -20.60 13.47 -5.95
N VAL A 4 -20.96 14.75 -6.02
CA VAL A 4 -20.00 15.88 -5.91
C VAL A 4 -19.35 15.95 -4.52
N ASN A 5 -20.12 15.71 -3.46
CA ASN A 5 -19.60 15.75 -2.09
C ASN A 5 -18.65 14.58 -1.81
N ILE A 6 -18.89 13.42 -2.41
CA ILE A 6 -18.02 12.24 -2.27
C ILE A 6 -16.66 12.50 -2.95
N ASN A 7 -16.67 13.02 -4.18
CA ASN A 7 -15.43 13.31 -4.90
C ASN A 7 -14.57 14.35 -4.20
N LEU A 8 -15.18 15.44 -3.71
CA LEU A 8 -14.47 16.47 -2.96
C LEU A 8 -13.91 15.93 -1.65
N TYR A 9 -14.69 15.12 -0.93
CA TYR A 9 -14.27 14.49 0.31
C TYR A 9 -13.04 13.59 0.08
N LEU A 10 -13.12 12.66 -0.88
CA LEU A 10 -12.00 11.79 -1.23
C LEU A 10 -10.79 12.61 -1.70
N LEU A 11 -10.98 13.65 -2.52
CA LEU A 11 -9.90 14.52 -2.97
C LEU A 11 -9.16 15.16 -1.78
N LEU A 12 -9.90 15.76 -0.84
CA LEU A 12 -9.31 16.43 0.32
C LEU A 12 -8.60 15.43 1.24
N GLU A 13 -9.18 14.26 1.47
CA GLU A 13 -8.56 13.22 2.29
C GLU A 13 -7.25 12.72 1.66
N ASN A 14 -7.27 12.37 0.37
CA ASN A 14 -6.10 11.89 -0.36
C ASN A 14 -5.01 12.96 -0.46
N LEU A 15 -5.40 14.24 -0.62
CA LEU A 15 -4.46 15.36 -0.63
C LEU A 15 -3.81 15.56 0.74
N LEU A 16 -4.60 15.49 1.81
CA LEU A 16 -4.08 15.58 3.17
C LEU A 16 -3.10 14.44 3.45
N PHE A 17 -3.47 13.21 3.11
CA PHE A 17 -2.58 12.06 3.22
C PHE A 17 -1.29 12.27 2.43
N LEU A 18 -1.38 12.72 1.18
CA LEU A 18 -0.21 12.97 0.33
C LEU A 18 0.72 14.02 0.93
N ILE A 19 0.17 15.12 1.46
CA ILE A 19 0.96 16.16 2.13
C ILE A 19 1.69 15.56 3.33
N VAL A 20 0.98 14.84 4.20
CA VAL A 20 1.56 14.22 5.40
C VAL A 20 2.63 13.19 5.03
N ALA A 21 2.36 12.28 4.10
CA ALA A 21 3.28 11.24 3.66
C ALA A 21 4.54 11.84 3.00
N THR A 22 4.36 12.87 2.17
CA THR A 22 5.48 13.57 1.51
C THR A 22 6.35 14.31 2.52
N SER A 23 5.73 15.07 3.43
CA SER A 23 6.44 15.81 4.47
C SER A 23 7.22 14.85 5.38
N LEU A 24 6.58 13.77 5.85
CA LEU A 24 7.22 12.77 6.70
C LEU A 24 8.41 12.11 5.99
N THR A 25 8.21 11.62 4.76
CA THR A 25 9.29 11.01 3.96
C THR A 25 10.43 12.01 3.73
N GLY A 26 10.12 13.26 3.41
CA GLY A 26 11.13 14.31 3.16
C GLY A 26 11.95 14.65 4.40
N ILE A 27 11.28 14.80 5.56
CA ILE A 27 11.93 15.05 6.85
C ILE A 27 12.84 13.87 7.21
N LEU A 28 12.31 12.65 7.19
CA LEU A 28 13.10 11.46 7.53
C LEU A 28 14.25 11.24 6.56
N SER A 29 14.05 11.53 5.27
CA SER A 29 15.10 11.43 4.27
C SER A 29 16.24 12.39 4.55
N ARG A 30 15.94 13.58 5.09
CA ARG A 30 16.95 14.55 5.49
C ARG A 30 17.65 14.14 6.79
N VAL A 31 16.90 13.70 7.80
CA VAL A 31 17.45 13.25 9.09
C VAL A 31 18.37 12.05 8.90
N TRP A 32 18.01 11.13 8.00
CA TRP A 32 18.78 9.92 7.71
C TRP A 32 19.70 10.02 6.50
N LYS A 33 19.96 11.23 5.99
CA LYS A 33 20.83 11.46 4.83
C LYS A 33 22.24 10.86 5.00
N HIS A 34 22.73 10.78 6.23
CA HIS A 34 24.06 10.25 6.58
C HIS A 34 24.03 8.81 7.10
N THR A 35 22.86 8.15 7.08
CA THR A 35 22.80 6.72 7.39
C THR A 35 23.48 5.92 6.29
N LYS A 36 23.95 4.71 6.62
CA LYS A 36 24.60 3.86 5.63
C LYS A 36 23.64 3.65 4.44
N PRO A 37 24.11 3.83 3.19
CA PRO A 37 23.28 3.61 2.03
C PRO A 37 22.72 2.19 2.09
N TYR A 38 21.40 2.10 1.98
CA TYR A 38 20.72 0.83 2.19
C TYR A 38 20.87 -0.02 0.93
N THR A 39 21.50 -1.17 1.07
CA THR A 39 21.47 -2.24 0.07
C THR A 39 20.54 -3.33 0.57
N LEU A 40 19.65 -3.81 -0.30
CA LEU A 40 18.76 -4.92 0.03
C LEU A 40 19.61 -6.11 0.52
N PRO A 41 19.35 -6.63 1.74
CA PRO A 41 20.11 -7.76 2.24
C PRO A 41 19.83 -8.96 1.35
N LEU A 42 20.90 -9.54 0.80
CA LEU A 42 20.88 -10.77 0.05
C LEU A 42 21.39 -11.89 0.98
N PRO A 43 20.78 -13.09 0.95
CA PRO A 43 19.67 -13.52 0.09
C PRO A 43 18.28 -13.26 0.71
N PHE A 44 17.33 -12.80 -0.10
CA PHE A 44 15.91 -12.83 0.26
C PHE A 44 15.35 -14.25 0.07
N PRO A 45 14.36 -14.71 0.88
CA PRO A 45 13.71 -15.99 0.63
C PRO A 45 13.12 -16.04 -0.78
N TRP A 46 13.40 -17.11 -1.52
CA TRP A 46 13.00 -17.24 -2.93
C TRP A 46 11.49 -17.16 -3.14
N TRP A 47 10.69 -17.63 -2.17
CA TRP A 47 9.24 -17.56 -2.18
C TRP A 47 8.71 -16.11 -2.06
N TYR A 48 9.46 -15.21 -1.43
CA TYR A 48 9.04 -13.82 -1.19
C TYR A 48 8.88 -13.05 -2.51
N LYS A 49 9.74 -13.34 -3.50
CA LYS A 49 9.65 -12.76 -4.84
C LYS A 49 8.33 -13.13 -5.53
N TRP A 50 7.94 -14.40 -5.43
CA TRP A 50 6.68 -14.88 -6.02
C TRP A 50 5.48 -14.33 -5.28
N TRP A 51 5.52 -14.29 -3.95
CA TRP A 51 4.50 -13.67 -3.12
C TRP A 51 4.28 -12.20 -3.49
N PHE A 52 5.34 -11.39 -3.51
CA PHE A 52 5.26 -9.97 -3.84
C PHE A 52 4.68 -9.74 -5.24
N LEU A 53 5.11 -10.54 -6.22
CA LEU A 53 4.56 -10.47 -7.58
C LEU A 53 3.07 -10.82 -7.61
N SER A 54 2.65 -11.88 -6.90
CA SER A 54 1.26 -12.30 -6.82
C SER A 54 0.38 -11.23 -6.18
N ILE A 55 0.81 -10.61 -5.08
CA ILE A 55 0.06 -9.53 -4.43
C ILE A 55 -0.08 -8.33 -5.36
N GLN A 56 1.00 -7.93 -6.03
CA GLN A 56 0.94 -6.79 -6.95
C GLN A 56 0.04 -7.08 -8.17
N LEU A 57 0.06 -8.32 -8.67
CA LEU A 57 -0.84 -8.73 -9.74
C LEU A 57 -2.28 -8.74 -9.28
N LEU A 58 -2.60 -9.35 -8.14
CA LEU A 58 -3.97 -9.39 -7.63
C LEU A 58 -4.47 -7.97 -7.32
N GLY A 59 -3.68 -7.18 -6.60
CA GLY A 59 -4.04 -5.84 -6.16
C GLY A 59 -4.08 -4.77 -7.25
N VAL A 60 -3.60 -5.07 -8.47
CA VAL A 60 -3.72 -4.18 -9.64
C VAL A 60 -4.69 -4.74 -10.67
N LEU A 61 -4.51 -6.01 -11.02
CA LEU A 61 -5.18 -6.65 -12.16
C LEU A 61 -6.64 -6.99 -11.86
N LEU A 62 -7.02 -7.24 -10.60
CA LEU A 62 -8.42 -7.45 -10.23
C LEU A 62 -9.23 -6.13 -10.15
N PRO A 63 -8.76 -5.07 -9.47
CA PRO A 63 -9.52 -3.82 -9.39
C PRO A 63 -9.64 -3.08 -10.72
N LEU A 64 -8.70 -3.25 -11.65
CA LEU A 64 -8.67 -2.49 -12.90
C LEU A 64 -9.85 -2.81 -13.83
N PRO A 65 -10.13 -4.08 -14.19
CA PRO A 65 -11.31 -4.45 -14.99
C PRO A 65 -12.61 -4.05 -14.30
N ILE A 66 -12.70 -4.16 -12.98
CA ILE A 66 -13.91 -3.77 -12.23
C ILE A 66 -14.13 -2.26 -12.31
N MET A 67 -13.08 -1.45 -12.17
CA MET A 67 -13.15 -0.01 -12.35
C MET A 67 -13.63 0.36 -13.76
N LEU A 68 -13.12 -0.32 -14.80
CA LEU A 68 -13.50 -0.05 -16.18
C LEU A 68 -14.94 -0.49 -16.47
N LEU A 69 -15.36 -1.67 -16.02
CA LEU A 69 -16.70 -2.19 -16.25
C LEU A 69 -17.76 -1.41 -15.45
N TRP A 70 -17.63 -1.30 -14.13
CA TRP A 70 -18.63 -0.61 -13.31
C TRP A 70 -18.50 0.91 -13.39
N GLY A 71 -17.27 1.43 -13.34
CA GLY A 71 -17.04 2.88 -13.30
C GLY A 71 -17.23 3.56 -14.66
N VAL A 72 -16.73 2.95 -15.75
CA VAL A 72 -16.78 3.57 -17.09
C VAL A 72 -17.97 3.05 -17.90
N TRP A 73 -18.11 1.73 -18.05
CA TRP A 73 -19.14 1.15 -18.92
C TRP A 73 -20.55 1.30 -18.34
N TRP A 74 -20.74 0.94 -17.06
CA TRP A 74 -22.02 1.09 -16.35
C TRP A 74 -22.21 2.45 -15.65
N LYS A 75 -21.23 3.35 -15.78
CA LYS A 75 -21.30 4.76 -15.34
C LYS A 75 -21.53 4.94 -13.83
N HIS A 76 -21.10 4.01 -12.99
CA HIS A 76 -21.11 4.20 -11.54
C HIS A 76 -19.94 5.11 -11.10
N SER A 77 -20.21 6.41 -11.05
CA SER A 77 -19.21 7.43 -10.72
C SER A 77 -18.54 7.23 -9.35
N THR A 78 -19.27 6.70 -8.36
CA THR A 78 -18.70 6.36 -7.04
C THR A 78 -17.66 5.24 -7.13
N VAL A 79 -17.90 4.21 -7.94
CA VAL A 79 -16.92 3.11 -8.15
C VAL A 79 -15.66 3.65 -8.80
N LEU A 80 -15.83 4.50 -9.81
CA LEU A 80 -14.72 5.15 -10.50
C LEU A 80 -13.91 6.05 -9.55
N ALA A 81 -14.58 6.80 -8.68
CA ALA A 81 -13.91 7.66 -7.70
C ALA A 81 -13.09 6.84 -6.68
N VAL A 82 -13.70 5.81 -6.08
CA VAL A 82 -13.05 4.95 -5.08
C VAL A 82 -11.84 4.23 -5.67
N LEU A 83 -12.03 3.52 -6.80
CA LEU A 83 -10.94 2.76 -7.42
C LEU A 83 -9.90 3.67 -8.09
N GLY A 84 -10.31 4.84 -8.61
CA GLY A 84 -9.38 5.83 -9.16
C GLY A 84 -8.41 6.37 -8.11
N TRP A 85 -8.92 6.74 -6.93
CA TRP A 85 -8.06 7.17 -5.81
C TRP A 85 -7.19 6.05 -5.26
N TYR A 86 -7.73 4.83 -5.18
CA TYR A 86 -6.96 3.64 -4.83
C TYR A 86 -5.74 3.46 -5.75
N PHE A 87 -5.93 3.51 -7.08
CA PHE A 87 -4.83 3.38 -8.04
C PHE A 87 -3.85 4.55 -7.97
N MET A 88 -4.33 5.76 -7.75
CA MET A 88 -3.48 6.94 -7.60
C MET A 88 -2.54 6.81 -6.40
N ILE A 89 -3.06 6.40 -5.24
CA ILE A 89 -2.25 6.18 -4.04
C ILE A 89 -1.29 5.00 -4.20
N LEU A 90 -1.73 3.91 -4.84
CA LEU A 90 -0.85 2.78 -5.16
C LEU A 90 0.31 3.20 -6.08
N GLY A 91 0.04 3.98 -7.12
CA GLY A 91 1.05 4.53 -8.01
C GLY A 91 2.02 5.47 -7.28
N LEU A 92 1.51 6.31 -6.38
CA LEU A 92 2.32 7.18 -5.54
C LEU A 92 3.23 6.39 -4.58
N GLN A 93 2.72 5.33 -3.95
CA GLN A 93 3.56 4.44 -3.13
C GLN A 93 4.74 3.92 -3.97
N ILE A 94 4.48 3.31 -5.13
CA ILE A 94 5.51 2.75 -6.01
C ILE A 94 6.51 3.83 -6.43
N LEU A 95 6.04 5.04 -6.72
CA LEU A 95 6.92 6.17 -7.07
C LEU A 95 7.85 6.54 -5.91
N PHE A 96 7.30 6.71 -4.70
CA PHE A 96 8.07 7.02 -3.50
C PHE A 96 9.10 5.94 -3.20
N GLU A 97 8.70 4.68 -3.31
CA GLU A 97 9.56 3.52 -3.14
C GLU A 97 10.73 3.53 -4.13
N VAL A 98 10.45 3.71 -5.42
CA VAL A 98 11.49 3.76 -6.47
C VAL A 98 12.43 4.95 -6.27
N VAL A 99 11.91 6.13 -5.93
CA VAL A 99 12.72 7.33 -5.72
C VAL A 99 13.62 7.18 -4.49
N THR A 100 13.05 6.77 -3.35
CA THR A 100 13.81 6.63 -2.10
C THR A 100 14.84 5.50 -2.17
N LEU A 101 14.52 4.38 -2.82
CA LEU A 101 15.43 3.26 -2.98
C LEU A 101 16.48 3.49 -4.07
N ARG A 102 16.07 3.81 -5.31
CA ARG A 102 17.00 3.82 -6.46
C ARG A 102 17.71 5.14 -6.67
N LYS A 103 17.06 6.27 -6.39
CA LYS A 103 17.67 7.60 -6.58
C LYS A 103 18.37 8.10 -5.33
N LEU A 104 17.73 7.94 -4.17
CA LEU A 104 18.27 8.44 -2.90
C LEU A 104 19.09 7.40 -2.12
N GLN A 105 18.92 6.11 -2.43
CA GLN A 105 19.54 4.98 -1.71
C GLN A 105 19.38 5.09 -0.18
N ASN A 106 18.24 5.63 0.24
CA ASN A 106 17.96 5.98 1.63
C ASN A 106 17.16 4.86 2.30
N VAL A 107 17.50 4.55 3.55
CA VAL A 107 16.77 3.57 4.37
C VAL A 107 15.29 3.93 4.56
N VAL A 108 14.92 5.21 4.36
CA VAL A 108 13.52 5.67 4.33
C VAL A 108 12.64 4.87 3.38
N TRP A 109 13.18 4.28 2.31
CA TRP A 109 12.43 3.40 1.42
C TRP A 109 11.65 2.33 2.21
N VAL A 110 12.27 1.76 3.26
CA VAL A 110 11.63 0.73 4.07
C VAL A 110 10.35 1.26 4.70
N LEU A 111 10.29 2.54 5.11
CA LEU A 111 9.11 3.13 5.74
C LEU A 111 7.94 3.40 4.80
N VAL A 112 8.20 3.56 3.50
CA VAL A 112 7.17 3.95 2.53
C VAL A 112 5.96 3.00 2.56
N PRO A 113 6.10 1.67 2.43
CA PRO A 113 4.96 0.76 2.53
C PRO A 113 4.25 0.87 3.89
N TYR A 114 4.96 1.15 5.00
CA TYR A 114 4.34 1.29 6.33
C TYR A 114 3.56 2.59 6.53
N ILE A 115 3.77 3.59 5.67
CA ILE A 115 2.96 4.81 5.64
C ILE A 115 1.75 4.62 4.72
N TYR A 116 1.96 4.03 3.55
CA TYR A 116 0.94 3.93 2.51
C TYR A 116 -0.04 2.77 2.70
N LEU A 117 0.39 1.62 3.22
CA LEU A 117 -0.49 0.46 3.42
C LEU A 117 -1.59 0.72 4.47
N PRO A 118 -1.32 1.31 5.65
CA PRO A 118 -2.38 1.64 6.60
C PRO A 118 -3.42 2.59 6.01
N TYR A 119 -2.99 3.58 5.22
CA TYR A 119 -3.93 4.45 4.52
C TYR A 119 -4.72 3.71 3.44
N ARG A 120 -4.09 2.80 2.70
CA ARG A 120 -4.79 1.93 1.74
C ARG A 120 -5.86 1.07 2.43
N PHE A 121 -5.60 0.55 3.63
CA PHE A 121 -6.61 -0.19 4.39
C PHE A 121 -7.82 0.69 4.66
N TRP A 122 -7.58 1.93 5.09
CA TRP A 122 -8.62 2.92 5.29
C TRP A 122 -9.40 3.18 4.00
N GLN A 123 -8.72 3.47 2.88
CA GLN A 123 -9.37 3.73 1.60
C GLN A 123 -10.26 2.57 1.12
N LEU A 124 -9.82 1.33 1.30
CA LEU A 124 -10.59 0.15 0.90
C LEU A 124 -11.80 -0.07 1.81
N TYR A 125 -11.63 0.10 3.12
CA TYR A 125 -12.72 0.06 4.09
C TYR A 125 -13.74 1.16 3.79
N GLU A 126 -13.30 2.40 3.67
CA GLU A 126 -14.15 3.55 3.38
C GLU A 126 -14.83 3.42 2.02
N GLY A 127 -14.09 3.00 0.99
CA GLY A 127 -14.66 2.70 -0.32
C GLY A 127 -15.82 1.71 -0.23
N SER A 128 -15.70 0.68 0.61
CA SER A 128 -16.76 -0.31 0.82
C SER A 128 -18.02 0.28 1.49
N THR A 129 -17.86 1.28 2.37
CA THR A 129 -18.98 1.95 3.04
C THR A 129 -19.62 3.05 2.20
N LEU A 130 -18.85 3.67 1.30
CA LEU A 130 -19.32 4.72 0.39
C LEU A 130 -20.14 4.19 -0.80
N LEU A 131 -19.90 2.96 -1.25
CA LEU A 131 -20.72 2.33 -2.29
C LEU A 131 -22.16 2.17 -1.79
N SER A 132 -23.18 2.36 -2.63
CA SER A 132 -24.57 2.10 -2.26
C SER A 132 -24.82 0.60 -2.03
N SER A 133 -25.79 0.25 -1.18
CA SER A 133 -26.17 -1.15 -0.90
C SER A 133 -27.00 -1.79 -2.02
N GLU A 134 -26.84 -1.29 -3.24
CA GLU A 134 -27.52 -1.81 -4.42
C GLU A 134 -26.97 -3.21 -4.76
N PRO A 135 -27.84 -4.17 -5.14
CA PRO A 135 -27.41 -5.53 -5.47
C PRO A 135 -26.33 -5.57 -6.56
N GLU A 136 -26.36 -4.62 -7.50
CA GLU A 136 -25.41 -4.51 -8.63
C GLU A 136 -23.98 -4.18 -8.19
N LEU A 137 -23.80 -3.58 -7.00
CA LEU A 137 -22.50 -3.17 -6.45
C LEU A 137 -21.96 -4.16 -5.42
N LEU A 138 -22.67 -5.24 -5.10
CA LEU A 138 -22.22 -6.26 -4.15
C LEU A 138 -20.88 -6.87 -4.55
N TRP A 139 -20.69 -7.16 -5.85
CA TRP A 139 -19.42 -7.68 -6.36
C TRP A 139 -18.25 -6.71 -6.17
N VAL A 140 -18.49 -5.40 -6.35
CA VAL A 140 -17.48 -4.37 -6.12
C VAL A 140 -17.13 -4.30 -4.64
N ARG A 141 -18.11 -4.38 -3.74
CA ARG A 141 -17.85 -4.41 -2.29
C ARG A 141 -17.05 -5.65 -1.89
N TYR A 142 -17.39 -6.83 -2.39
CA TYR A 142 -16.62 -8.04 -2.10
C TYR A 142 -15.19 -7.96 -2.61
N LEU A 143 -14.97 -7.35 -3.78
CA LEU A 143 -13.63 -7.07 -4.27
C LEU A 143 -12.86 -6.16 -3.30
N LEU A 144 -13.45 -5.05 -2.84
CA LEU A 144 -12.78 -4.12 -1.92
C LEU A 144 -12.43 -4.80 -0.59
N ILE A 145 -13.30 -5.67 -0.08
CA ILE A 145 -13.03 -6.45 1.14
C ILE A 145 -11.91 -7.46 0.89
N PHE A 146 -11.93 -8.16 -0.25
CA PHE A 146 -10.87 -9.09 -0.63
C PHE A 146 -9.51 -8.37 -0.72
N GLU A 147 -9.47 -7.23 -1.42
CA GLU A 147 -8.28 -6.37 -1.50
C GLU A 147 -7.80 -5.94 -0.12
N LEU A 148 -8.72 -5.52 0.76
CA LEU A 148 -8.37 -5.11 2.11
C LEU A 148 -7.66 -6.24 2.87
N VAL A 149 -8.21 -7.46 2.82
CA VAL A 149 -7.61 -8.64 3.44
C VAL A 149 -6.25 -8.95 2.80
N LEU A 150 -6.17 -8.90 1.47
CA LEU A 150 -4.94 -9.15 0.71
C LEU A 150 -3.81 -8.22 1.15
N TRP A 151 -4.09 -6.92 1.25
CA TRP A 151 -3.10 -5.92 1.66
C TRP A 151 -2.73 -6.03 3.15
N ILE A 152 -3.67 -6.40 4.03
CA ILE A 152 -3.38 -6.66 5.45
C ILE A 152 -2.43 -7.85 5.59
N VAL A 153 -2.70 -8.96 4.88
CA VAL A 153 -1.82 -10.14 4.90
C VAL A 153 -0.44 -9.77 4.35
N ASN A 154 -0.38 -9.00 3.26
CA ASN A 154 0.88 -8.52 2.71
C ASN A 154 1.66 -7.69 3.73
N TYR A 155 1.01 -6.76 4.41
CA TYR A 155 1.62 -5.93 5.44
C TYR A 155 2.15 -6.75 6.61
N ALA A 156 1.40 -7.73 7.09
CA ALA A 156 1.86 -8.62 8.16
C ALA A 156 3.13 -9.39 7.76
N ILE A 157 3.18 -9.85 6.51
CA ILE A 157 4.38 -10.52 5.95
C ILE A 157 5.53 -9.52 5.87
N ASP A 158 5.33 -8.31 5.38
CA ASP A 158 6.38 -7.28 5.29
C ASP A 158 6.95 -6.92 6.67
N VAL A 159 6.09 -6.69 7.66
CA VAL A 159 6.49 -6.47 9.07
C VAL A 159 7.32 -7.66 9.58
N SER A 160 6.89 -8.90 9.30
CA SER A 160 7.60 -10.11 9.74
C SER A 160 9.00 -10.25 9.16
N GLN A 161 9.27 -9.62 8.00
CA GLN A 161 10.58 -9.64 7.36
C GLN A 161 11.49 -8.50 7.84
N LEU A 162 11.00 -7.53 8.64
CA LEU A 162 11.81 -6.41 9.14
C LEU A 162 13.09 -6.84 9.86
N PRO A 163 13.08 -7.86 10.75
CA PRO A 163 14.31 -8.30 11.40
C PRO A 163 15.38 -8.76 10.39
N ARG A 164 14.99 -9.48 9.33
CA ARG A 164 15.91 -9.87 8.26
C ARG A 164 16.38 -8.67 7.44
N LEU A 165 15.47 -7.76 7.10
CA LEU A 165 15.75 -6.51 6.37
C LEU A 165 16.77 -5.63 7.11
N PHE A 166 16.70 -5.57 8.44
CA PHE A 166 17.61 -4.79 9.29
C PHE A 166 18.77 -5.61 9.87
N ARG A 167 18.87 -6.91 9.54
CA ARG A 167 19.84 -7.85 10.11
C ARG A 167 19.80 -7.88 11.65
N TRP A 168 18.62 -7.76 12.24
CA TRP A 168 18.35 -8.01 13.67
C TRP A 168 18.18 -9.50 13.96
N GLU A 169 18.77 -10.37 13.14
CA GLU A 169 18.70 -11.81 13.32
C GLU A 169 19.25 -12.17 14.70
N VAL A 170 18.46 -12.89 15.49
CA VAL A 170 18.87 -13.37 16.81
C VAL A 170 19.99 -14.38 16.60
N ASP A 171 21.13 -14.12 17.25
CA ASP A 171 22.26 -15.04 17.24
C ASP A 171 21.81 -16.38 17.83
N SER A 172 21.77 -17.44 17.02
CA SER A 172 21.36 -18.79 17.46
C SER A 172 22.22 -19.30 18.62
N THR A 173 23.43 -18.78 18.76
CA THR A 173 24.36 -19.09 19.86
C THR A 173 23.82 -18.63 21.22
N SER A 174 23.01 -17.57 21.25
CA SER A 174 22.39 -17.02 22.46
C SER A 174 21.20 -17.83 22.98
N LEU A 175 20.58 -18.65 22.12
CA LEU A 175 19.48 -19.55 22.50
C LEU A 175 19.99 -20.86 23.09
N THR A 176 21.17 -21.33 22.66
CA THR A 176 21.84 -22.52 23.21
C THR A 176 22.64 -22.26 24.49
N ALA A 177 23.02 -21.00 24.76
CA ALA A 177 23.77 -20.65 25.98
C ALA A 177 22.89 -20.54 27.24
N ASN A 178 21.56 -20.49 27.07
CA ASN A 178 20.57 -20.36 28.16
C ASN A 178 19.66 -21.60 28.30
N SER A 179 19.98 -22.71 27.62
CA SER A 179 19.32 -24.02 27.72
C SER A 179 20.25 -25.05 28.32
#